data_AF-X1JZ89-F1
#
_entry.id   AF-X1JZ89-F1
#
_cell.length_a   1.000
_cell.length_b   1.000
_cell.length_c   1.000
_cell.angle_alpha   90.00
_cell.angle_beta   90.00
_cell.angle_gamma   90.00
#
_symmetry.space_group_name_H-M   'P 1'
#
loop_
_entity.id
_entity.type
_entity.pdbx_description
1 polymer ?
#
loop_
_entity_poly.entity_id
_entity_poly.type
_entity_poly.pdbx_seq_one_letter_code
_entity_poly.pdbx_strand_id
1 'polypeptide(L)'
;GELAVKIIHTPGHTPGSICLWVNEVLFTGDTLFVGYCGRTDSPGGSSEALYESLFHKIAEFPDETRIYPGHNYGKRPVSTIGYEKSTNPYYQCGSREEFVELRTRGV
;
A
#
# COMPACT_ATOMS: atom_id res chain seq x y z
N GLY A 1 14.57 -23.80 5.54
CA GLY A 1 13.11 -23.92 5.45
C GLY A 1 12.71 -23.85 3.99
N GLU A 2 11.50 -24.26 3.65
CA GLU A 2 11.01 -24.37 2.26
C GLU A 2 10.08 -23.22 1.84
N LEU A 3 9.73 -22.32 2.78
CA LEU A 3 8.84 -21.20 2.50
C LEU A 3 9.52 -20.20 1.56
N ALA A 4 8.98 -20.08 0.35
CA ALA A 4 9.40 -19.07 -0.62
C ALA A 4 8.73 -17.73 -0.32
N VAL A 5 9.53 -16.66 -0.31
CA VAL A 5 9.07 -15.28 -0.12
C VAL A 5 9.51 -14.45 -1.30
N LYS A 6 8.56 -13.85 -2.02
CA LYS A 6 8.87 -12.89 -3.07
C LYS A 6 8.86 -11.48 -2.47
N ILE A 7 9.97 -10.78 -2.64
CA ILE A 7 10.12 -9.39 -2.21
C ILE A 7 9.65 -8.47 -3.33
N ILE A 8 8.83 -7.48 -2.98
CA ILE A 8 8.35 -6.45 -3.89
C ILE A 8 8.78 -5.12 -3.30
N HIS A 9 9.69 -4.41 -3.97
CA HIS A 9 10.12 -3.09 -3.50
C HIS A 9 8.99 -2.07 -3.70
N THR A 10 8.57 -1.42 -2.62
CA THR A 10 7.41 -0.51 -2.59
C THR A 10 7.74 0.80 -1.87
N PRO A 11 8.70 1.60 -2.39
CA PRO A 11 9.10 2.84 -1.77
C PRO A 11 7.93 3.83 -1.70
N GLY A 12 7.97 4.73 -0.73
CA GLY A 12 6.95 5.77 -0.58
C GLY A 12 6.83 6.20 0.87
N HIS A 13 6.39 5.28 1.74
CA HIS A 13 6.42 5.52 3.19
C HIS A 13 7.85 5.76 3.68
N THR A 14 8.76 4.88 3.25
CA THR A 14 10.21 5.07 3.36
C THR A 14 10.88 4.63 2.04
N PRO A 15 12.13 5.03 1.77
CA PRO A 15 12.87 4.56 0.59
C PRO A 15 13.07 3.04 0.56
N GLY A 16 13.16 2.41 1.73
CA GLY A 16 13.40 0.98 1.91
C GLY A 16 12.13 0.14 2.10
N SER A 17 10.94 0.71 1.94
CA SER A 17 9.68 -0.02 2.10
C SER A 17 9.57 -1.18 1.10
N ILE A 18 9.12 -2.34 1.58
CA ILE A 18 8.89 -3.55 0.79
C ILE A 18 7.56 -4.20 1.18
N CYS A 19 6.96 -4.92 0.25
CA CYS A 19 5.90 -5.88 0.50
C CYS A 19 6.43 -7.30 0.30
N LEU A 20 5.86 -8.26 1.04
CA LEU A 20 6.25 -9.67 0.99
C LEU A 20 5.08 -10.51 0.48
N TRP A 21 5.30 -11.20 -0.62
CA TRP A 21 4.34 -12.16 -1.18
C TRP A 21 4.71 -13.57 -0.75
N VAL A 22 3.79 -14.22 -0.04
CA VAL A 22 3.99 -15.53 0.57
C VAL A 22 2.67 -16.30 0.52
N ASN A 23 2.66 -17.52 -0.02
CA ASN A 23 1.46 -18.39 -0.03
C ASN A 23 0.16 -17.66 -0.38
N GLU A 24 0.16 -16.90 -1.47
CA GLU A 24 -1.01 -16.18 -1.99
C GLU A 24 -1.54 -15.04 -1.10
N VAL A 25 -0.76 -14.61 -0.11
CA VAL A 25 -1.05 -13.43 0.70
C VAL A 25 0.05 -12.39 0.60
N LEU A 26 -0.34 -11.12 0.76
CA LEU A 26 0.56 -9.98 0.65
C LEU A 26 0.70 -9.27 2.00
N PHE A 27 1.90 -9.29 2.57
CA PHE A 27 2.23 -8.46 3.71
C PHE A 27 2.66 -7.08 3.20
N THR A 28 1.86 -6.05 3.51
CA THR A 28 1.97 -4.74 2.87
C THR A 28 2.76 -3.72 3.67
N GLY A 29 3.19 -4.08 4.89
CA GLY A 29 3.87 -3.15 5.79
C GLY A 29 3.09 -1.84 5.92
N ASP A 30 3.79 -0.72 5.76
CA ASP A 30 3.20 0.61 5.76
C ASP A 30 2.98 1.16 4.34
N THR A 31 3.04 0.33 3.29
CA THR A 31 2.67 0.73 1.93
C THR A 31 1.14 0.85 1.82
N LEU A 32 0.40 -0.18 2.22
CA LEU A 32 -1.07 -0.23 2.16
C LEU A 32 -1.65 -0.68 3.50
N PHE A 33 -2.64 0.04 4.00
CA PHE A 33 -3.44 -0.32 5.17
C PHE A 33 -4.89 -0.60 4.78
N VAL A 34 -5.67 -1.16 5.71
CA VAL A 34 -7.12 -1.30 5.53
C VAL A 34 -7.79 0.08 5.58
N GLY A 35 -8.22 0.58 4.42
CA GLY A 35 -8.85 1.89 4.24
C GLY A 35 -7.89 3.09 4.32
N TYR A 36 -6.58 2.88 4.29
CA TYR A 36 -5.57 3.95 4.37
C TYR A 36 -4.26 3.56 3.67
N CYS A 37 -3.24 4.42 3.68
CA CYS A 37 -1.88 4.10 3.22
C CYS A 37 -0.81 4.82 4.08
N GLY A 38 0.46 4.46 3.92
CA GLY A 38 1.56 5.07 4.67
C GLY A 38 1.64 6.59 4.56
N ARG A 39 2.10 7.23 5.63
CA ARG A 39 2.51 8.65 5.59
C ARG A 39 3.80 8.80 4.78
N THR A 40 4.05 9.98 4.23
CA THR A 40 5.15 10.23 3.25
C THR A 40 5.97 11.49 3.57
N ASP A 41 5.72 12.11 4.72
CA ASP A 41 6.28 13.39 5.17
C ASP A 41 7.52 13.27 6.06
N SER A 42 7.91 12.04 6.41
CA SER A 42 9.17 11.78 7.11
C SER A 42 10.37 11.89 6.15
N PRO A 43 11.60 12.11 6.64
CA PRO A 43 12.79 12.18 5.78
C PRO A 43 12.91 10.99 4.83
N GLY A 44 12.95 11.26 3.53
CA GLY A 44 13.01 10.24 2.46
C GLY A 44 11.66 9.66 2.05
N GLY A 45 10.55 10.05 2.67
CA GLY A 45 9.21 9.72 2.19
C GLY A 45 8.89 10.42 0.87
N SER A 46 8.04 9.80 0.05
CA SER A 46 7.61 10.34 -1.25
C SER A 46 6.20 9.87 -1.60
N SER A 47 5.27 10.82 -1.72
CA SER A 47 3.89 10.56 -2.16
C SER A 47 3.82 10.05 -3.59
N GLU A 48 4.69 10.54 -4.47
CA GLU A 48 4.79 10.05 -5.85
C GLU A 48 5.26 8.59 -5.87
N ALA A 49 6.32 8.24 -5.13
CA ALA A 49 6.79 6.86 -5.07
C ALA A 49 5.75 5.93 -4.43
N LEU A 50 5.01 6.40 -3.43
CA LEU A 50 3.92 5.65 -2.82
C LEU A 50 2.80 5.39 -3.82
N TYR A 51 2.42 6.38 -4.62
CA TYR A 51 1.46 6.23 -5.71
C TYR A 51 1.91 5.14 -6.69
N GLU A 52 3.16 5.23 -7.19
CA GLU A 52 3.71 4.23 -8.11
C GLU A 52 3.68 2.82 -7.50
N SER A 53 4.01 2.70 -6.21
CA SER A 53 3.96 1.42 -5.50
C SER A 53 2.52 0.89 -5.38
N LEU A 54 1.56 1.73 -5.00
CA LEU A 54 0.17 1.31 -4.82
C LEU A 54 -0.52 0.94 -6.13
N PHE A 55 -0.37 1.77 -7.16
CA PHE A 55 -1.14 1.66 -8.40
C PHE A 55 -0.47 0.76 -9.44
N HIS A 56 0.86 0.65 -9.46
CA HIS A 56 1.59 -0.11 -10.49
C HIS A 56 2.31 -1.35 -9.96
N LYS A 57 2.24 -1.63 -8.65
CA LYS A 57 2.78 -2.87 -8.07
C LYS A 57 1.74 -3.62 -7.25
N ILE A 58 1.07 -2.94 -6.33
CA ILE A 58 0.13 -3.58 -5.40
C ILE A 58 -1.21 -3.87 -6.08
N ALA A 59 -1.74 -2.92 -6.87
CA ALA A 59 -3.03 -3.10 -7.56
C ALA A 59 -3.01 -4.15 -8.69
N GLU A 60 -1.81 -4.60 -9.12
CA GLU A 60 -1.61 -5.65 -10.13
C GLU A 60 -1.85 -7.06 -9.59
N PHE A 61 -1.97 -7.22 -8.26
CA PHE A 61 -2.31 -8.51 -7.66
C PHE A 61 -3.80 -8.83 -7.85
N PRO A 62 -4.19 -10.13 -7.90
CA PRO A 62 -5.59 -10.55 -8.00
C PRO A 62 -6.46 -9.94 -6.88
N ASP A 63 -7.71 -9.61 -7.18
CA ASP A 63 -8.61 -8.90 -6.24
C ASP A 63 -8.91 -9.69 -4.95
N GLU A 64 -8.86 -11.03 -5.03
CA GLU A 64 -9.01 -11.95 -3.90
C GLU A 64 -7.78 -12.00 -2.98
N THR A 65 -6.65 -11.43 -3.42
CA THR A 65 -5.40 -11.41 -2.65
C THR A 65 -5.63 -10.75 -1.30
N ARG A 66 -5.39 -11.51 -0.23
CA ARG A 66 -5.49 -10.98 1.13
C ARG A 66 -4.27 -10.11 1.45
N ILE A 67 -4.53 -8.96 2.04
CA ILE A 67 -3.49 -8.07 2.54
C ILE A 67 -3.38 -8.14 4.07
N TYR A 68 -2.15 -8.05 4.55
CA TYR A 68 -1.78 -8.03 5.96
C TYR A 68 -0.90 -6.80 6.22
N PRO A 69 -1.47 -5.70 6.75
CA PRO A 69 -0.73 -4.47 6.98
C PRO A 69 0.25 -4.56 8.15
N GLY A 70 1.23 -3.65 8.17
CA GLY A 70 2.16 -3.48 9.30
C GLY A 70 1.50 -2.91 10.55
N HIS A 71 0.41 -2.15 10.37
CA HIS A 71 -0.37 -1.54 11.44
C HIS A 71 -1.87 -1.65 11.18
N ASN A 72 -2.66 -1.76 12.24
CA ASN A 72 -4.11 -1.83 12.15
C ASN A 72 -4.75 -0.50 12.57
N TYR A 73 -5.19 0.27 11.58
CA TYR A 73 -5.99 1.49 11.77
C TYR A 73 -7.43 1.36 11.26
N GLY A 74 -7.72 0.27 10.54
CA GLY A 74 -8.99 0.05 9.87
C GLY A 74 -10.03 -0.61 10.78
N LYS A 75 -11.25 -0.77 10.25
CA LYS A 75 -12.35 -1.47 10.95
C LYS A 75 -12.06 -2.97 11.15
N ARG A 76 -11.09 -3.52 10.42
CA ARG A 76 -10.71 -4.94 10.40
C ARG A 76 -9.19 -5.05 10.29
N PRO A 77 -8.58 -6.10 10.86
CA PRO A 77 -7.12 -6.27 10.84
C PRO A 77 -6.57 -6.73 9.47
N VAL A 78 -7.44 -7.19 8.56
CA VAL A 78 -7.08 -7.71 7.23
C VAL A 78 -8.12 -7.25 6.21
N SER A 79 -7.72 -7.24 4.94
CA SER A 79 -8.58 -6.90 3.80
C SER A 79 -8.17 -7.67 2.55
N THR A 80 -8.70 -7.31 1.38
CA THR A 80 -8.25 -7.81 0.08
C THR A 80 -7.93 -6.67 -0.88
N ILE A 81 -7.11 -6.94 -1.90
CA ILE A 81 -6.76 -5.97 -2.93
C ILE A 81 -8.01 -5.38 -3.59
N GLY A 82 -8.99 -6.21 -3.97
CA GLY A 82 -10.23 -5.75 -4.60
C GLY A 82 -11.08 -4.87 -3.67
N TYR A 83 -11.14 -5.19 -2.37
CA TYR A 83 -11.86 -4.36 -1.41
C TYR A 83 -11.18 -3.01 -1.23
N GLU A 84 -9.84 -2.98 -1.13
CA GLU A 84 -9.10 -1.71 -1.02
C GLU A 84 -9.23 -0.88 -2.30
N LYS A 85 -9.11 -1.48 -3.49
CA LYS A 85 -9.32 -0.78 -4.77
C LYS A 85 -10.70 -0.14 -4.88
N SER A 86 -11.74 -0.77 -4.34
CA SER A 86 -13.12 -0.29 -4.43
C SER A 86 -13.55 0.65 -3.30
N THR A 87 -12.83 0.70 -2.18
CA THR A 87 -13.30 1.44 -0.99
C THR A 87 -12.24 2.33 -0.32
N ASN A 88 -10.95 2.08 -0.54
CA ASN A 88 -9.89 2.88 0.06
C ASN A 88 -9.84 4.24 -0.63
N PRO A 89 -10.00 5.36 0.10
CA PRO A 89 -10.03 6.70 -0.50
C PRO A 89 -8.81 7.02 -1.37
N TYR A 90 -7.66 6.46 -1.03
CA TYR A 90 -6.41 6.67 -1.76
C TYR A 90 -6.36 5.95 -3.11
N TYR A 91 -7.14 4.87 -3.28
CA TYR A 91 -7.33 4.23 -4.58
C TYR A 91 -8.41 4.91 -5.43
N GLN A 92 -9.18 5.85 -4.86
CA GLN A 92 -10.23 6.58 -5.59
C GLN A 92 -9.71 7.85 -6.27
N CYS A 93 -8.45 8.23 -6.07
CA CYS A 93 -7.84 9.36 -6.75
C CYS A 93 -7.82 9.12 -8.27
N GLY A 94 -8.31 10.07 -9.05
CA GLY A 94 -8.34 10.02 -10.51
C GLY A 94 -7.00 10.35 -11.18
N SER A 95 -6.04 10.89 -10.44
CA SER A 95 -4.68 11.15 -10.91
C SER A 95 -3.64 11.03 -9.80
N ARG A 96 -2.37 10.95 -10.22
CA ARG A 96 -1.22 11.01 -9.31
C ARG A 96 -1.18 12.35 -8.58
N GLU A 97 -1.50 13.45 -9.26
CA GLU A 97 -1.47 14.79 -8.70
C GLU A 97 -2.52 14.92 -7.58
N GLU A 98 -3.73 14.38 -7.79
CA GLU A 98 -4.77 14.32 -6.76
C GLU A 98 -4.33 13.48 -5.54
N PHE A 99 -3.70 12.34 -5.79
CA PHE A 99 -3.16 11.50 -4.72
C PHE A 99 -2.09 12.25 -3.90
N VAL A 100 -1.15 12.91 -4.58
CA VAL A 100 -0.08 13.69 -3.94
C VAL A 100 -0.70 14.80 -3.10
N GLU A 101 -1.63 15.57 -3.65
CA GLU A 101 -2.34 16.63 -2.93
C GLU A 101 -3.04 16.08 -1.68
N LEU A 102 -3.79 14.97 -1.81
CA LEU A 102 -4.47 14.31 -0.70
C LEU A 102 -3.47 13.87 0.40
N ARG A 103 -2.29 13.40 0.01
CA ARG A 103 -1.24 12.96 0.95
C ARG A 103 -0.49 14.10 1.62
N THR A 104 -0.41 15.27 0.99
CA THR A 104 0.27 16.45 1.53
C THR A 104 -0.69 17.44 2.19
N ARG A 105 -2.00 17.21 2.14
CA ARG A 105 -3.00 18.11 2.73
C ARG A 105 -2.89 18.11 4.26
N GLY A 106 -2.56 19.26 4.83
CA GLY A 106 -2.49 19.45 6.28
C GLY A 106 -1.18 19.00 6.94
N VAL A 107 -0.13 18.77 6.13
CA VAL A 107 1.26 18.77 6.58
C VAL A 107 1.79 20.20 6.57
#